data_AF-A0A9J6CEZ0-F1
#
_entry.id   AF-A0A9J6CEZ0-F1
#
_cell.length_a   1.000
_cell.length_b   1.000
_cell.length_c   1.000
_cell.angle_alpha   90.00
_cell.angle_beta   90.00
_cell.angle_gamma   90.00
#
_symmetry.space_group_name_H-M   'P 1'
#
loop_
_entity.id
_entity.type
_entity.pdbx_description
1 polymer ?
#
loop_
_entity_poly.entity_id
_entity_poly.type
_entity_poly.pdbx_seq_one_letter_code
_entity_poly.pdbx_strand_id
1 'polypeptide(L)'
;MKKLNWIRILTDVQHYPLIYSAFEATNIKNGEKINLRIEDLHEESFNEALKLMKNYYFKKNPMLSSKRIENDEISMNEIFESWKEILQQKISIVCYEENSNEIIGLNFLSVITEEEFDMKPTNGEVYAEVKRVSFLLISST
;
A
#
# COMPACT_ATOMS: atom_id res chain seq x y z
N MET A 1 21.41 -1.50 -11.20
CA MET A 1 20.15 -1.52 -10.43
C MET A 1 20.50 -1.85 -8.98
N LYS A 2 20.54 -0.84 -8.09
CA LYS A 2 20.77 -1.08 -6.64
C LYS A 2 19.49 -1.69 -6.05
N LYS A 3 19.64 -2.81 -5.33
CA LYS A 3 18.56 -3.51 -4.62
C LYS A 3 18.03 -2.65 -3.48
N LEU A 4 16.77 -2.86 -3.14
CA LEU A 4 16.16 -2.45 -1.87
C LEU A 4 17.10 -2.88 -0.73
N ASN A 5 17.70 -1.92 -0.04
CA ASN A 5 18.72 -2.21 0.99
C ASN A 5 18.09 -2.44 2.37
N TRP A 6 16.89 -1.91 2.59
CA TRP A 6 16.19 -2.14 3.85
C TRP A 6 15.39 -3.45 3.80
N ILE A 7 15.58 -4.27 4.82
CA ILE A 7 14.90 -5.56 4.97
C ILE A 7 14.32 -5.60 6.38
N ARG A 8 13.04 -5.96 6.51
CA ARG A 8 12.44 -6.28 7.80
C ARG A 8 13.11 -7.54 8.35
N ILE A 9 13.76 -7.42 9.50
CA ILE A 9 14.30 -8.58 10.20
C ILE A 9 13.15 -9.33 10.86
N LEU A 10 12.86 -10.53 10.38
CA LEU A 10 11.95 -11.47 11.04
C LEU A 10 12.80 -12.35 11.97
N THR A 11 12.50 -12.31 13.27
CA THR A 11 13.18 -13.13 14.28
C THR A 11 12.26 -14.25 14.73
N ASP A 12 12.79 -15.25 15.43
CA ASP A 12 11.99 -16.37 15.98
C ASP A 12 10.86 -15.92 16.93
N VAL A 13 10.92 -14.69 17.45
CA VAL A 13 9.89 -14.10 18.32
C VAL A 13 8.85 -13.31 17.51
N GLN A 14 9.23 -12.80 16.34
CA GLN A 14 8.39 -11.96 15.48
C GLN A 14 7.96 -12.74 14.24
N HIS A 15 6.89 -13.51 14.41
CA HIS A 15 6.30 -14.30 13.34
C HIS A 15 5.66 -13.39 12.29
N TYR A 16 5.80 -13.77 11.03
CA TYR A 16 5.04 -13.19 9.92
C TYR A 16 4.01 -14.23 9.47
N PRO A 17 2.72 -13.86 9.40
CA PRO A 17 2.14 -12.54 9.65
C PRO A 17 1.98 -12.22 11.17
N LEU A 18 2.13 -10.95 11.55
CA LEU A 18 1.89 -10.45 12.91
C LEU A 18 0.57 -9.70 13.03
N ILE A 19 -0.21 -9.99 14.08
CA ILE A 19 -1.39 -9.20 14.46
C ILE A 19 -0.93 -8.01 15.31
N TYR A 20 -1.23 -6.80 14.85
CA TYR A 20 -0.86 -5.54 15.52
C TYR A 20 -1.95 -5.01 16.44
N SER A 21 -3.22 -5.21 16.08
CA SER A 21 -4.36 -4.69 16.84
C SER A 21 -5.62 -5.49 16.53
N ALA A 22 -6.53 -5.58 17.51
CA ALA A 22 -7.87 -6.10 17.35
C ALA A 22 -8.86 -5.14 18.02
N PHE A 23 -10.00 -4.90 17.40
CA PHE A 23 -10.99 -3.93 17.87
C PHE A 23 -12.39 -4.26 17.35
N GLU A 24 -13.41 -3.76 18.04
CA GLU A 24 -14.81 -3.87 17.62
C GLU A 24 -15.22 -2.63 16.82
N ALA A 25 -15.99 -2.82 15.75
CA ALA A 25 -16.58 -1.74 14.96
C ALA A 25 -18.04 -2.04 14.62
N THR A 26 -18.79 -1.02 14.23
CA THR A 26 -20.17 -1.18 13.73
C THR A 26 -20.15 -1.32 12.21
N ASN A 27 -20.73 -2.41 11.70
CA ASN A 27 -20.93 -2.62 10.28
C ASN A 27 -21.97 -1.62 9.74
N ILE A 28 -21.55 -0.78 8.80
CA ILE A 28 -22.38 0.29 8.24
C ILE A 28 -23.57 -0.21 7.41
N LYS A 29 -23.56 -1.47 6.96
CA LYS A 29 -24.62 -2.03 6.10
C LYS A 29 -25.82 -2.52 6.90
N ASN A 30 -25.59 -3.13 8.06
CA ASN A 30 -26.62 -3.79 8.86
C ASN A 30 -26.68 -3.32 10.33
N GLY A 31 -25.72 -2.49 10.77
CA GLY A 31 -25.65 -1.96 12.14
C GLY A 31 -25.11 -2.95 13.18
N GLU A 32 -24.66 -4.14 12.76
CA GLU A 32 -24.14 -5.16 13.67
C GLU A 32 -22.73 -4.81 14.15
N LYS A 33 -22.38 -5.28 15.36
CA LYS A 33 -21.02 -5.20 15.87
C LYS A 33 -20.19 -6.32 15.24
N ILE A 34 -19.06 -5.97 14.66
CA ILE A 34 -18.10 -6.89 14.06
C ILE A 34 -16.74 -6.71 14.73
N ASN A 35 -16.03 -7.81 14.93
CA ASN A 35 -14.66 -7.80 15.41
C ASN A 35 -13.72 -7.71 14.22
N LEU A 36 -12.75 -6.80 14.28
CA LEU A 36 -11.76 -6.56 13.25
C LEU A 36 -10.37 -6.78 13.82
N ARG A 37 -9.43 -7.17 12.96
CA ARG A 37 -8.00 -7.23 13.30
C ARG A 37 -7.17 -6.56 12.21
N ILE A 38 -6.11 -5.89 12.64
CA ILE A 38 -5.07 -5.35 11.76
C ILE A 38 -3.85 -6.24 11.91
N GLU A 39 -3.39 -6.78 10.80
CA GLU A 39 -2.23 -7.68 10.74
C GLU A 39 -1.36 -7.39 9.52
N ASP A 40 -0.20 -8.03 9.45
CA ASP A 40 0.62 -8.04 8.24
C ASP A 40 -0.20 -8.56 7.05
N LEU A 41 -0.09 -7.93 5.90
CA LEU A 41 -0.70 -8.45 4.67
C LEU A 41 -0.02 -9.75 4.27
N HIS A 42 -0.79 -10.81 4.16
CA HIS A 42 -0.32 -12.12 3.77
C HIS A 42 0.19 -12.17 2.31
N GLU A 43 1.24 -12.94 2.05
CA GLU A 43 1.86 -13.04 0.71
C GLU A 43 0.89 -13.63 -0.33
N GLU A 44 0.11 -14.63 0.07
CA GLU A 44 -0.93 -15.23 -0.75
C GLU A 44 -2.01 -14.23 -1.17
N SER A 45 -2.21 -13.16 -0.40
CA SER A 45 -3.17 -12.09 -0.66
C SER A 45 -2.59 -10.91 -1.46
N PHE A 46 -1.30 -10.91 -1.82
CA PHE A 46 -0.68 -9.79 -2.55
C PHE A 46 -1.38 -9.48 -3.87
N ASN A 47 -1.73 -10.51 -4.65
CA ASN A 47 -2.40 -10.31 -5.94
C ASN A 47 -3.81 -9.72 -5.77
N GLU A 48 -4.53 -10.15 -4.74
CA GLU A 48 -5.85 -9.62 -4.42
C GLU A 48 -5.75 -8.16 -3.95
N ALA A 49 -4.80 -7.86 -3.07
CA ALA A 49 -4.56 -6.51 -2.57
C ALA A 49 -4.17 -5.53 -3.69
N LEU A 50 -3.30 -5.96 -4.62
CA LEU A 50 -2.94 -5.18 -5.81
C LEU A 50 -4.17 -4.90 -6.69
N LYS A 51 -5.05 -5.87 -6.88
CA LYS A 51 -6.29 -5.71 -7.64
C LYS A 51 -7.24 -4.72 -6.96
N LEU A 52 -7.41 -4.82 -5.64
CA LEU A 52 -8.23 -3.89 -4.86
C LEU A 52 -7.68 -2.47 -4.96
N MET A 53 -6.38 -2.28 -4.72
CA MET A 53 -5.73 -0.97 -4.84
C MET A 53 -5.89 -0.39 -6.26
N LYS A 54 -5.66 -1.18 -7.32
CA LYS A 54 -5.89 -0.72 -8.71
C LYS A 54 -7.33 -0.27 -8.95
N ASN A 55 -8.33 -0.98 -8.42
CA ASN A 55 -9.73 -0.68 -8.67
C ASN A 55 -10.25 0.55 -7.90
N TYR A 56 -9.75 0.78 -6.69
CA TYR A 56 -10.23 1.85 -5.81
C TYR A 56 -9.31 3.06 -5.78
N TYR A 57 -7.99 2.87 -5.64
CA TYR A 57 -7.04 3.94 -5.39
C TYR A 57 -6.98 4.95 -6.55
N PHE A 58 -6.84 4.48 -7.80
CA PHE A 58 -6.76 5.38 -8.95
C PHE A 58 -8.00 6.26 -9.13
N LYS A 59 -9.19 5.74 -8.77
CA LYS A 59 -10.46 6.46 -8.90
C LYS A 59 -10.77 7.38 -7.74
N LYS A 60 -10.31 7.02 -6.53
CA LYS A 60 -10.71 7.69 -5.28
C LYS A 60 -9.63 8.61 -4.71
N ASN A 61 -8.36 8.42 -5.09
CA ASN A 61 -7.28 9.30 -4.65
C ASN A 61 -7.41 10.67 -5.35
N PRO A 62 -7.61 11.78 -4.60
CA PRO A 62 -7.85 13.08 -5.20
C PRO A 62 -6.72 13.60 -6.11
N MET A 63 -5.46 13.29 -5.78
CA MET A 63 -4.31 13.71 -6.60
C MET A 63 -4.31 13.01 -7.96
N LEU A 64 -4.67 11.72 -7.99
CA LEU A 64 -4.67 10.93 -9.21
C LEU A 64 -5.92 11.19 -10.06
N SER A 65 -7.09 11.25 -9.41
CA SER A 65 -8.35 11.46 -10.12
C SER A 65 -8.45 12.87 -10.71
N SER A 66 -7.92 13.89 -10.04
CA SER A 66 -7.91 15.27 -10.57
C SER A 66 -7.04 15.42 -11.83
N LYS A 67 -6.06 14.54 -11.99
CA LYS A 67 -5.15 14.48 -13.13
C LYS A 67 -5.59 13.47 -14.20
N ARG A 68 -6.73 12.80 -14.00
CA ARG A 68 -7.27 11.78 -14.92
C ARG A 68 -6.25 10.69 -15.25
N ILE A 69 -5.60 10.13 -14.21
CA ILE A 69 -4.56 9.11 -14.37
C ILE A 69 -4.99 7.92 -15.22
N GLU A 70 -6.29 7.65 -15.33
CA GLU A 70 -6.84 6.61 -16.20
C GLU A 70 -6.49 6.78 -17.69
N ASN A 71 -6.10 7.99 -18.11
CA ASN A 71 -5.65 8.27 -19.47
C ASN A 71 -4.12 8.15 -19.65
N ASP A 72 -3.38 7.90 -18.57
CA ASP A 72 -1.92 7.75 -18.58
C ASP A 72 -1.55 6.32 -18.12
N GLU A 73 -1.64 5.39 -19.07
CA GLU A 73 -1.32 3.97 -18.82
C GLU A 73 0.12 3.77 -18.35
N ILE A 74 1.05 4.63 -18.76
CA ILE A 74 2.46 4.56 -18.36
C ILE A 74 2.56 4.83 -16.86
N SER A 75 1.96 5.93 -16.38
CA SER A 75 1.89 6.25 -14.95
C SER A 75 1.20 5.15 -14.14
N MET A 76 0.08 4.61 -14.64
CA MET A 76 -0.63 3.52 -13.96
C MET A 76 0.24 2.27 -13.80
N ASN A 77 0.96 1.88 -14.85
CA ASN A 77 1.85 0.72 -14.83
C ASN A 77 3.03 0.95 -13.89
N GLU A 78 3.66 2.13 -13.91
CA GLU A 78 4.77 2.44 -13.02
C GLU A 78 4.37 2.45 -11.53
N ILE A 79 3.17 2.97 -11.20
CA ILE A 79 2.62 2.87 -9.84
C ILE A 79 2.37 1.41 -9.45
N PHE A 80 1.81 0.62 -10.37
CA PHE A 80 1.51 -0.78 -10.11
C PHE A 80 2.78 -1.62 -9.88
N GLU A 81 3.83 -1.41 -10.67
CA GLU A 81 5.13 -2.05 -10.45
C GLU A 81 5.78 -1.59 -9.13
N SER A 82 5.68 -0.30 -8.80
CA SER A 82 6.13 0.22 -7.50
C SER A 82 5.44 -0.48 -6.34
N TRP A 83 4.12 -0.68 -6.40
CA TRP A 83 3.40 -1.43 -5.36
C TRP A 83 3.85 -2.88 -5.23
N LYS A 84 4.15 -3.58 -6.33
CA LYS A 84 4.69 -4.94 -6.25
C LYS A 84 6.02 -4.99 -5.49
N GLU A 85 6.89 -4.02 -5.73
CA GLU A 85 8.18 -3.91 -5.02
C GLU A 85 7.97 -3.58 -3.54
N ILE A 86 7.05 -2.67 -3.23
CA ILE A 86 6.69 -2.30 -1.85
C ILE A 86 6.23 -3.52 -1.06
N LEU A 87 5.39 -4.36 -1.65
CA LEU A 87 4.90 -5.58 -0.99
C LEU A 87 6.02 -6.57 -0.63
N GLN A 88 7.15 -6.57 -1.37
CA GLN A 88 8.29 -7.43 -1.03
C GLN A 88 8.95 -7.05 0.31
N GLN A 89 8.73 -5.83 0.83
CA GLN A 89 9.25 -5.42 2.13
C GLN A 89 8.50 -6.07 3.31
N LYS A 90 7.33 -6.70 3.07
CA LYS A 90 6.53 -7.41 4.09
C LYS A 90 6.25 -6.57 5.33
N ILE A 91 5.90 -5.30 5.13
CA ILE A 91 5.48 -4.36 6.19
C ILE A 91 4.11 -3.72 5.91
N SER A 92 3.51 -4.04 4.76
CA SER A 92 2.15 -3.58 4.44
C SER A 92 1.15 -4.30 5.33
N ILE A 93 0.09 -3.60 5.71
CA ILE A 93 -0.90 -4.09 6.67
C ILE A 93 -2.29 -4.20 6.04
N VAL A 94 -3.07 -5.09 6.60
CA VAL A 94 -4.43 -5.42 6.17
C VAL A 94 -5.36 -5.46 7.37
N CYS A 95 -6.60 -5.06 7.15
CA CYS A 95 -7.67 -5.20 8.11
C CYS A 95 -8.64 -6.29 7.63
N TYR A 96 -8.88 -7.29 8.46
CA TYR A 96 -9.84 -8.36 8.23
C TYR A 96 -10.92 -8.34 9.31
N GLU A 97 -12.10 -8.83 8.97
CA GLU A 97 -13.08 -9.28 9.96
C GLU A 97 -12.61 -10.59 10.63
N GLU A 98 -12.82 -10.72 11.94
CA GLU A 98 -12.45 -11.90 12.71
C GLU A 98 -13.10 -13.16 12.13
N ASN A 99 -12.31 -14.23 11.95
CA ASN A 99 -12.71 -15.47 11.28
C ASN A 99 -13.06 -15.34 9.78
N SER A 100 -12.80 -14.19 9.18
CA SER A 100 -12.89 -13.97 7.74
C SER A 100 -11.52 -13.64 7.15
N ASN A 101 -11.34 -13.98 5.88
CA ASN A 101 -10.23 -13.53 5.04
C ASN A 101 -10.67 -12.44 4.06
N GLU A 102 -11.87 -11.88 4.23
CA GLU A 102 -12.34 -10.74 3.44
C GLU A 102 -11.60 -9.47 3.86
N ILE A 103 -10.90 -8.86 2.90
CA ILE A 103 -10.16 -7.62 3.10
C ILE A 103 -11.14 -6.45 3.31
N ILE A 104 -11.15 -5.88 4.52
CA ILE A 104 -11.94 -4.70 4.88
C ILE A 104 -11.16 -3.41 4.60
N GLY A 105 -9.83 -3.45 4.76
CA GLY A 105 -8.96 -2.31 4.52
C GLY A 105 -7.53 -2.74 4.24
N LEU A 106 -6.77 -1.89 3.54
CA LEU A 106 -5.38 -2.13 3.16
C LEU A 106 -4.58 -0.85 3.31
N ASN A 107 -3.31 -0.99 3.69
CA ASN A 107 -2.34 0.08 3.60
C ASN A 107 -0.99 -0.46 3.10
N PHE A 108 -0.57 0.01 1.93
CA PHE A 108 0.75 -0.32 1.38
C PHE A 108 1.79 0.60 1.99
N LEU A 109 2.76 -0.01 2.67
CA LEU A 109 3.80 0.66 3.43
C LEU A 109 5.16 0.28 2.88
N SER A 110 6.05 1.26 2.75
CA SER A 110 7.45 1.06 2.37
C SER A 110 8.38 1.90 3.23
N VAL A 111 9.54 1.33 3.57
CA VAL A 111 10.72 2.09 3.98
C VAL A 111 11.46 2.49 2.71
N ILE A 112 11.78 3.78 2.61
CA ILE A 112 12.58 4.35 1.53
C ILE A 112 13.78 5.03 2.18
N THR A 113 14.98 4.67 1.75
CA THR A 113 16.22 5.35 2.17
C THR A 113 16.43 6.64 1.39
N GLU A 114 17.23 7.57 1.92
CA GLU A 114 17.57 8.81 1.21
C GLU A 114 18.15 8.55 -0.19
N GLU A 115 19.01 7.53 -0.34
CA GLU A 115 19.57 7.15 -1.64
C GLU A 115 18.51 6.67 -2.64
N GLU A 116 17.46 6.00 -2.18
CA GLU A 116 16.41 5.44 -3.04
C GLU A 116 15.41 6.49 -3.50
N PHE A 117 15.22 7.53 -2.70
CA PHE A 117 14.23 8.58 -2.94
C PHE A 117 14.51 9.37 -4.24
N ASP A 118 15.79 9.54 -4.59
CA ASP A 118 16.24 10.30 -5.76
C ASP A 118 16.45 9.48 -7.04
N MET A 119 16.32 8.14 -6.99
CA MET A 119 16.92 7.27 -8.02
C MET A 119 16.00 6.69 -9.09
N LYS A 120 14.66 6.78 -8.99
CA LYS A 120 13.77 6.17 -10.00
C LYS A 120 13.24 7.20 -11.01
N PRO A 121 13.87 7.31 -12.21
CA PRO A 121 13.26 8.06 -13.30
C PRO A 121 11.86 7.50 -13.57
N THR A 122 10.91 8.41 -13.72
CA THR A 122 9.50 8.10 -13.92
C THR A 122 9.14 8.60 -15.31
N ASN A 123 8.64 7.72 -16.17
CA ASN A 123 8.31 8.05 -17.56
C ASN A 123 6.87 8.57 -17.68
N GLY A 124 5.99 8.14 -16.77
CA GLY A 124 4.62 8.62 -16.69
C GLY A 124 4.57 10.06 -16.17
N GLU A 125 3.86 10.93 -16.91
CA GLU A 125 3.79 12.36 -16.59
C GLU A 125 3.05 12.59 -15.28
N VAL A 126 1.88 11.95 -15.11
CA VAL A 126 1.06 12.11 -13.91
C VAL A 126 1.80 11.56 -12.67
N TYR A 127 2.44 10.40 -12.79
CA TYR A 127 3.15 9.80 -11.67
C TYR A 127 4.38 10.62 -11.27
N ALA A 128 5.12 11.17 -12.24
CA ALA A 128 6.24 12.07 -11.96
C ALA A 128 5.80 13.32 -11.19
N GLU A 129 4.66 13.92 -11.54
CA GLU A 129 4.13 15.08 -10.83
C GLU A 129 3.69 14.72 -9.39
N VAL A 130 2.96 13.62 -9.23
CA VAL A 130 2.50 13.14 -7.91
C VAL A 130 3.68 12.86 -6.99
N LYS A 131 4.75 12.24 -7.51
CA LYS A 131 5.99 12.03 -6.77
C LYS A 131 6.62 13.34 -6.31
N ARG A 132 6.68 14.37 -7.16
CA ARG A 132 7.23 15.68 -6.81
C ARG A 132 6.43 16.36 -5.69
N VAL A 133 5.10 16.31 -5.76
CA VAL A 133 4.26 16.88 -4.69
C VAL A 133 4.43 16.11 -3.38
N SER A 134 4.47 14.76 -3.46
CA SER A 134 4.71 13.91 -2.29
C SER A 134 6.08 14.18 -1.67
N PHE A 135 7.11 14.39 -2.49
CA PHE A 135 8.45 14.80 -2.05
C PHE A 135 8.40 16.09 -1.24
N LEU A 136 7.77 17.14 -1.78
CA LEU A 136 7.68 18.43 -1.10
C LEU A 136 6.96 18.32 0.25
N LEU A 137 5.94 17.47 0.36
CA LEU A 137 5.22 17.25 1.61
C LEU A 137 6.07 16.53 2.67
N ILE A 138 6.90 15.56 2.25
CA ILE A 138 7.75 14.78 3.16
C ILE A 138 9.00 15.58 3.57
N SER A 139 9.58 16.37 2.67
CA SER A 139 10.81 17.12 2.93
C SER A 139 10.60 18.44 3.68
N SER A 140 9.36 18.82 3.97
CA SER A 140 9.02 20.09 4.64
C SER A 140 8.69 19.93 6.14
N THR A 141 8.76 18.71 6.66
CA THR A 141 8.60 18.36 8.08
C THR A 141 9.92 17.96 8.71
#